data_AF-A0A9D8N582-F1
#
_entry.id   AF-A0A9D8N582-F1
#
_cell.length_a   1.000
_cell.length_b   1.000
_cell.length_c   1.000
_cell.angle_alpha   90.00
_cell.angle_beta   90.00
_cell.angle_gamma   90.00
#
_symmetry.space_group_name_H-M   'P 1'
#
loop_
_entity.id
_entity.type
_entity.pdbx_description
1 polymer ?
#
loop_
_entity_poly.entity_id
_entity_poly.type
_entity_poly.pdbx_seq_one_letter_code
_entity_poly.pdbx_strand_id
1 'polypeptide(L)' 'MSAIVRQPLNSAQIEMLSALAQLNSEEDLRALKDALSKFFAERADREMEKLWDEGVINEQVIEKWSKEHMRTPYH' A
#
# COMPACT_ATOMS: atom_id res chain seq x y z
N MET A 1 18.31 23.47 -6.57
CA MET A 1 17.13 23.27 -7.43
C MET A 1 17.31 21.94 -8.15
N SER A 2 16.60 20.89 -7.73
CA SER A 2 16.74 19.56 -8.36
C SER A 2 15.82 19.50 -9.58
N ALA A 3 16.39 19.24 -10.76
CA ALA A 3 15.64 19.12 -12.00
C ALA A 3 14.72 17.89 -11.91
N ILE A 4 13.43 18.07 -12.18
CA ILE A 4 12.48 16.97 -12.35
C ILE A 4 12.85 16.26 -13.65
N VAL A 5 13.71 15.25 -13.57
CA VAL A 5 13.94 14.32 -14.67
C VAL A 5 12.68 13.48 -14.81
N ARG A 6 11.90 13.68 -15.87
CA ARG A 6 10.82 12.76 -16.25
C ARG A 6 11.45 11.45 -16.69
N GLN A 7 11.64 10.52 -15.76
CA GLN A 7 12.09 9.18 -16.14
C GLN A 7 11.00 8.49 -16.98
N PRO A 8 11.35 7.84 -18.10
CA PRO A 8 10.37 7.06 -18.86
C PRO A 8 9.80 5.95 -17.97
N LEU A 9 8.52 5.63 -18.16
CA LEU A 9 7.85 4.58 -17.40
C LEU A 9 8.57 3.24 -17.59
N ASN A 10 8.75 2.49 -16.50
CA ASN A 10 9.29 1.15 -16.58
C ASN A 10 8.24 0.16 -17.11
N SER A 11 8.68 -1.06 -17.45
CA SER A 11 7.82 -2.07 -18.06
C SER A 11 6.58 -2.40 -17.22
N ALA A 12 6.70 -2.50 -15.90
CA ALA A 12 5.58 -2.79 -15.01
C ALA A 12 4.55 -1.65 -15.00
N GLN A 13 5.01 -0.40 -15.04
CA GLN A 13 4.14 0.76 -15.12
C GLN A 13 3.38 0.81 -16.47
N ILE A 14 4.04 0.47 -17.58
CA ILE A 14 3.42 0.40 -18.91
C ILE A 14 2.39 -0.72 -18.98
N GLU A 15 2.69 -1.88 -18.41
CA GLU A 15 1.78 -3.03 -18.33
C GLU A 15 0.52 -2.68 -17.53
N MET A 16 0.68 -2.03 -16.38
CA MET A 16 -0.44 -1.56 -15.57
C MET A 16 -1.33 -0.58 -16.34
N LEU A 17 -0.73 0.37 -17.06
CA LEU A 17 -1.48 1.32 -17.91
C LEU A 17 -2.21 0.60 -19.05
N SER A 18 -1.60 -0.43 -19.62
CA SER A 18 -2.22 -1.23 -20.68
C SER A 18 -3.43 -2.00 -20.14
N ALA A 19 -3.34 -2.55 -18.92
CA ALA A 19 -4.48 -3.20 -18.26
C ALA A 19 -5.59 -2.21 -17.91
N LEU A 20 -5.24 -1.02 -17.41
CA LEU A 20 -6.19 0.05 -17.12
C LEU A 20 -6.96 0.51 -18.36
N ALA A 21 -6.31 0.54 -19.52
CA ALA A 21 -6.94 0.91 -20.79
C ALA A 21 -8.03 -0.07 -21.25
N GLN A 22 -8.08 -1.28 -20.68
CA GLN A 22 -9.08 -2.30 -21.01
C GLN A 22 -10.28 -2.30 -20.04
N LEU A 23 -10.27 -1.50 -18.99
CA LEU A 23 -11.40 -1.41 -18.06
C LEU A 23 -12.53 -0.62 -18.72
N ASN A 24 -13.71 -1.23 -18.81
CA ASN A 24 -14.85 -0.65 -19.54
C ASN A 24 -16.02 -0.27 -18.62
N SER A 25 -15.88 -0.50 -17.32
CA SER A 25 -16.92 -0.22 -16.33
C SER A 25 -16.38 0.24 -14.98
N GLU A 26 -17.23 0.91 -14.21
CA GLU A 26 -16.97 1.25 -12.80
C GLU A 26 -16.78 0.00 -11.93
N GLU A 27 -17.43 -1.11 -12.29
CA GLU A 27 -17.27 -2.40 -11.61
C GLU A 27 -15.87 -2.97 -11.81
N ASP A 28 -15.33 -2.92 -13.04
CA ASP A 28 -13.95 -3.34 -13.33
C ASP A 28 -12.93 -2.52 -12.54
N LEU A 29 -13.14 -1.20 -12.49
CA LEU A 29 -12.27 -0.30 -11.71
C LEU A 29 -12.34 -0.60 -10.21
N ARG A 30 -13.55 -0.87 -9.69
CA ARG A 30 -13.73 -1.27 -8.29
C ARG A 30 -13.04 -2.58 -7.98
N ALA A 31 -13.22 -3.60 -8.83
CA ALA A 31 -12.57 -4.89 -8.67
C ALA A 31 -11.03 -4.76 -8.68
N LEU A 32 -10.47 -3.93 -9.56
CA LEU A 32 -9.03 -3.66 -9.57
C LEU A 32 -8.56 -2.96 -8.29
N LYS A 33 -9.31 -1.96 -7.79
CA LYS A 33 -9.01 -1.29 -6.52
C LYS A 33 -9.03 -2.26 -5.34
N ASP A 34 -9.99 -3.17 -5.31
CA ASP A 34 -10.10 -4.18 -4.25
C ASP A 34 -8.92 -5.17 -4.34
N ALA A 35 -8.54 -5.60 -5.54
CA ALA A 35 -7.38 -6.48 -5.76
C ALA A 35 -6.06 -5.83 -5.31
N LEU A 36 -5.86 -4.55 -5.66
CA LEU A 36 -4.68 -3.80 -5.22
C LEU A 36 -4.66 -3.59 -3.70
N SER A 37 -5.81 -3.23 -3.11
CA SER A 37 -5.95 -3.08 -1.66
C SER A 37 -5.56 -4.37 -0.94
N LYS A 38 -6.06 -5.52 -1.43
CA LYS A 38 -5.72 -6.83 -0.90
C LYS A 38 -4.24 -7.13 -1.03
N PHE A 39 -3.64 -6.90 -2.20
CA PHE A 39 -2.21 -7.14 -2.43
C PHE A 39 -1.33 -6.35 -1.44
N PHE A 40 -1.64 -5.08 -1.20
CA PHE A 40 -0.88 -4.26 -0.25
C PHE A 40 -1.16 -4.62 1.21
N ALA A 41 -2.39 -4.99 1.56
CA ALA A 41 -2.73 -5.48 2.90
C ALA A 41 -1.95 -6.76 3.23
N GLU A 42 -1.99 -7.76 2.35
CA GLU A 42 -1.25 -9.01 2.53
C GLU A 42 0.27 -8.78 2.62
N ARG A 43 0.79 -7.79 1.88
CA ARG A 43 2.20 -7.41 1.99
C ARG A 43 2.50 -6.77 3.35
N ALA A 44 1.65 -5.85 3.82
CA ALA A 44 1.82 -5.22 5.12
C ALA A 44 1.77 -6.26 6.26
N ASP A 45 0.83 -7.21 6.20
CA ASP A 45 0.69 -8.29 7.17
C ASP A 45 1.97 -9.13 7.25
N ARG A 46 2.53 -9.55 6.09
CA ARG A 46 3.78 -10.30 6.07
C ARG A 46 4.97 -9.54 6.64
N GLU A 47 5.06 -8.24 6.40
CA GLU A 47 6.14 -7.43 6.99
C GLU A 47 5.92 -7.24 8.51
N MET A 48 4.67 -7.11 8.97
CA MET A 48 4.34 -7.08 10.40
C MET A 48 4.72 -8.40 11.10
N GLU A 49 4.43 -9.55 10.48
CA GLU A 49 4.84 -10.87 11.00
C GLU A 49 6.35 -10.96 11.15
N LYS A 50 7.13 -10.54 10.14
CA LYS A 50 8.60 -10.51 10.26
C LYS A 50 9.08 -9.65 11.42
N LEU A 51 8.51 -8.45 11.58
CA LEU A 51 8.87 -7.55 12.66
C LEU A 51 8.51 -8.12 14.04
N TRP A 52 7.44 -8.91 14.12
CA TRP A 52 7.08 -9.65 15.32
C TRP A 52 8.08 -10.76 15.63
N ASP A 53 8.42 -11.58 14.63
CA ASP A 53 9.39 -12.68 14.75
C ASP A 53 10.80 -12.19 15.12
N GLU A 54 11.19 -11.02 14.60
CA GLU A 54 12.45 -10.33 14.96
C GLU A 54 12.41 -9.67 16.35
N GLY A 55 11.24 -9.65 17.02
CA GLY A 55 11.03 -9.03 18.33
C GLY A 55 11.01 -7.50 18.33
N VAL A 56 11.04 -6.87 17.14
CA VAL A 56 10.97 -5.41 16.95
C VAL A 56 9.59 -4.90 17.35
N ILE A 57 8.54 -5.61 16.95
CA ILE A 57 7.18 -5.41 17.45
C ILE A 57 6.92 -6.51 18.47
N ASN A 58 6.43 -6.11 19.65
CA ASN A 58 6.03 -7.03 20.72
C ASN A 58 4.85 -6.43 21.49
N GLU A 59 4.35 -7.16 22.49
CA GLU A 59 3.18 -6.77 23.28
C GLU A 59 3.30 -5.37 23.90
N GLN A 60 4.49 -4.99 24.39
CA GLN A 60 4.73 -3.66 24.98
C GLN A 60 4.67 -2.55 23.94
N VAL A 61 5.21 -2.81 22.74
CA VAL A 61 5.16 -1.88 21.61
C VAL A 61 3.71 -1.68 21.15
N ILE A 62 2.93 -2.77 21.03
CA ILE A 62 1.51 -2.71 20.68
C ILE A 62 0.72 -1.94 21.74
N GLU A 63 0.97 -2.19 23.03
CA GLU A 63 0.30 -1.45 24.11
C GLU A 63 0.59 0.04 24.04
N LYS A 64 1.85 0.42 23.75
CA LYS A 64 2.23 1.81 23.55
C LYS A 64 1.47 2.44 22.38
N TRP A 65 1.47 1.81 21.21
CA TRP A 65 0.76 2.30 20.03
C TRP A 65 -0.74 2.46 20.25
N SER A 66 -1.37 1.59 21.06
CA SER A 66 -2.80 1.71 21.39
C SER A 66 -3.15 3.03 22.09
N LYS A 67 -2.17 3.63 22.76
CA LYS A 67 -2.31 4.92 23.47
C LYS A 67 -1.91 6.10 22.59
N GLU A 68 -1.38 5.87 21.39
CA GLU A 68 -1.00 6.92 20.44
C GLU A 68 -2.20 7.30 19.56
N HIS A 69 -2.46 8.60 19.41
CA HIS A 69 -3.54 9.11 18.55
C HIS A 69 -3.08 9.23 17.08
N MET A 70 -2.64 8.13 16.49
CA MET A 70 -2.02 8.07 15.15
C MET A 70 -3.03 8.14 13.98
N ARG A 71 -4.31 8.38 14.25
CA ARG A 71 -5.35 8.53 13.23
C ARG A 71 -5.33 9.95 12.67
N THR A 72 -5.79 10.12 11.43
CA THR A 72 -6.00 11.45 10.83
C THR A 72 -6.90 12.30 11.74
N PRO A 73 -6.47 13.51 12.18
CA PRO A 73 -7.33 14.41 12.94
C PRO A 73 -8.52 14.85 12.07
N TYR A 74 -9.72 14.84 12.65
CA TYR A 74 -10.90 15.44 12.03
C TYR A 74 -11.03 16.86 12.53
N HIS A 75 -11.10 17.82 11.61
CA HIS A 75 -11.42 19.23 11.86
C HIS A 75 -12.83 19.53 11.34
#